data_AF-A0A5D3WFF8-F1
#
_entry.id   AF-A0A5D3WFF8-F1
#
_cell.length_a   1.000
_cell.length_b   1.000
_cell.length_c   1.000
_cell.angle_alpha   90.00
_cell.angle_beta   90.00
_cell.angle_gamma   90.00
#
_symmetry.space_group_name_H-M   'P 1'
#
loop_
_entity.id
_entity.type
_entity.pdbx_description
1 polymer ?
#
loop_
_entity_poly.entity_id
_entity_poly.type
_entity_poly.pdbx_seq_one_letter_code
_entity_poly.pdbx_strand_id
1 'polypeptide(L)' 'MSLVKTWYTPEAAADKFGLAPEKVLAWVDAGLVRCEREKDRVAQVNIDDVRLEVEAMVRSQE' A
#
# COMPACT_ATOMS: atom_id res chain seq x y z
N MET A 1 13.71 -20.24 0.58
CA MET A 1 13.53 -18.81 0.88
C MET A 1 12.50 -18.26 -0.09
N SER A 2 11.23 -18.16 0.30
CA SER A 2 10.19 -17.68 -0.61
C SER A 2 10.25 -16.16 -0.68
N LEU A 3 10.66 -15.65 -1.84
CA LEU A 3 10.41 -14.28 -2.28
C LEU A 3 8.89 -14.13 -2.46
N VAL A 4 8.15 -13.96 -1.37
CA VAL A 4 6.75 -13.55 -1.46
C VAL A 4 6.76 -12.23 -2.21
N LYS A 5 6.11 -12.17 -3.37
CA LYS A 5 5.94 -10.92 -4.13
C LYS A 5 5.42 -9.86 -3.17
N THR A 6 6.25 -8.90 -2.80
CA THR A 6 5.92 -7.78 -1.91
C THR A 6 5.26 -6.62 -2.65
N TRP A 7 5.17 -6.72 -3.97
CA TRP A 7 4.58 -5.72 -4.85
C TRP A 7 3.22 -6.21 -5.34
N TYR A 8 2.21 -5.38 -5.11
CA TYR A 8 0.81 -5.64 -5.49
C TYR A 8 0.22 -4.40 -6.14
N THR A 9 -0.83 -4.55 -6.95
CA THR A 9 -1.59 -3.38 -7.40
C THR A 9 -2.23 -2.67 -6.19
N PRO A 10 -2.49 -1.34 -6.27
CA PRO A 10 -3.16 -0.61 -5.20
C PRO A 10 -4.48 -1.25 -4.77
N GLU A 11 -5.23 -1.79 -5.74
CA GLU A 11 -6.49 -2.49 -5.53
C GLU A 11 -6.31 -3.80 -4.77
N ALA A 12 -5.33 -4.63 -5.16
CA ALA A 12 -5.07 -5.90 -4.48
C ALA A 12 -4.51 -5.69 -3.06
N ALA A 13 -3.69 -4.64 -2.87
CA ALA A 13 -3.21 -4.25 -1.55
C ALA A 13 -4.37 -3.79 -0.66
N ALA A 14 -5.26 -2.94 -1.20
CA ALA A 14 -6.42 -2.46 -0.48
C ALA A 14 -7.36 -3.60 -0.06
N ASP A 15 -7.68 -4.52 -0.98
CA ASP A 15 -8.52 -5.70 -0.71
C ASP A 15 -7.91 -6.58 0.40
N LYS A 16 -6.60 -6.82 0.35
CA LYS A 16 -5.88 -7.63 1.33
C LYS A 16 -5.96 -7.09 2.76
N PHE A 17 -6.03 -5.77 2.92
CA PHE A 17 -6.14 -5.12 4.23
C PHE A 17 -7.55 -4.62 4.55
N GLY A 18 -8.54 -4.85 3.68
CA GLY A 18 -9.90 -4.36 3.86
C GLY A 18 -10.01 -2.83 3.82
N LEU A 19 -9.18 -2.17 3.01
CA LEU A 19 -9.12 -0.71 2.86
C LEU A 19 -9.78 -0.26 1.55
N ALA A 20 -10.06 1.03 1.45
CA ALA A 20 -10.36 1.65 0.18
C ALA A 20 -9.08 1.83 -0.67
N PRO A 21 -9.09 1.55 -1.98
CA PRO A 21 -7.94 1.78 -2.86
C PRO A 21 -7.50 3.25 -2.89
N GLU A 22 -8.42 4.19 -2.72
CA GLU A 22 -8.13 5.61 -2.57
C GLU A 22 -7.21 5.91 -1.39
N LYS A 23 -7.33 5.15 -0.29
CA LYS A 23 -6.49 5.31 0.90
C LYS A 23 -5.05 4.89 0.60
N VAL A 24 -4.88 3.76 -0.10
CA VAL A 24 -3.57 3.26 -0.53
C VAL A 24 -2.92 4.26 -1.49
N LEU A 25 -3.67 4.80 -2.45
CA LEU A 25 -3.19 5.84 -3.37
C LEU A 25 -2.82 7.14 -2.62
N ALA A 26 -3.58 7.53 -1.61
CA ALA A 26 -3.26 8.70 -0.79
C ALA A 26 -1.94 8.51 -0.01
N TRP A 27 -1.68 7.31 0.52
CA TRP A 27 -0.39 7.00 1.16
C TRP A 27 0.78 7.01 0.18
N VAL A 28 0.54 6.56 -1.06
CA VAL A 28 1.53 6.65 -2.13
C VAL A 28 1.81 8.11 -2.51
N ASP A 29 0.77 8.95 -2.61
CA ASP A 29 0.91 10.38 -2.92
C ASP A 29 1.63 11.15 -1.80
N ALA A 30 1.32 10.82 -0.55
CA ALA A 30 1.99 11.34 0.64
C ALA A 30 3.44 10.82 0.83
N GLY A 31 3.89 9.88 -0.01
CA GLY A 31 5.23 9.30 0.09
C GLY A 31 5.43 8.33 1.26
N LEU A 32 4.34 7.85 1.86
CA LEU A 32 4.34 6.91 2.98
C LEU A 32 4.54 5.45 2.51
N VAL A 33 4.06 5.14 1.31
CA VAL A 33 4.15 3.81 0.70
C VAL A 33 5.00 3.86 -0.56
N ARG A 34 5.99 2.97 -0.68
CA ARG A 34 6.75 2.83 -1.92
C ARG A 34 5.86 2.30 -3.03
N CYS A 35 5.96 2.96 -4.18
CA CYS A 35 5.23 2.58 -5.38
C CYS A 35 6.14 2.47 -6.59
N GLU A 36 5.76 1.60 -7.51
CA GLU A 36 6.30 1.55 -8.86
C GLU A 36 5.26 2.20 -9.78
N ARG A 37 5.70 3.24 -10.50
CA ARG A 37 4.86 3.93 -11.46
C ARG A 37 5.24 3.50 -12.87
N GLU A 38 4.25 3.12 -13.66
CA GLU A 38 4.42 2.85 -15.08
C GLU A 38 3.57 3.84 -15.87
N LYS A 39 4.20 4.57 -16.81
CA LYS A 39 3.51 5.52 -17.71
C LYS A 39 2.54 6.46 -16.98
N ASP A 40 3.05 7.12 -15.94
CA ASP A 40 2.33 8.12 -15.14
C ASP A 40 1.27 7.56 -14.16
N ARG A 41 1.12 6.24 -14.05
CA ARG A 41 0.16 5.60 -13.11
C ARG A 41 0.87 4.70 -12.11
N VAL A 42 0.34 4.63 -10.89
CA VAL A 42 0.81 3.68 -9.88
C VAL A 42 0.46 2.26 -10.33
N ALA A 43 1.46 1.50 -10.74
CA ALA A 43 1.30 0.12 -11.19
C ALA A 43 1.31 -0.84 -9.99
N GLN A 44 2.25 -0.65 -9.07
CA GLN A 44 2.43 -1.51 -7.90
C GLN A 44 2.78 -0.71 -6.65
N VAL A 45 2.43 -1.25 -5.49
CA VAL A 45 2.72 -0.72 -4.17
C VAL A 45 3.34 -1.79 -3.30
N ASN A 46 4.22 -1.36 -2.38
CA ASN A 46 4.87 -2.25 -1.44
C ASN A 46 3.92 -2.62 -0.29
N ILE A 47 3.68 -3.91 -0.09
CA ILE A 47 2.72 -4.41 0.88
C ILE A 47 3.18 -4.28 2.34
N ASP A 48 4.50 -4.28 2.59
CA ASP A 48 5.05 -4.09 3.93
C ASP A 48 4.86 -2.65 4.40
N ASP A 49 5.07 -1.67 3.50
CA ASP A 49 4.81 -0.26 3.82
C ASP A 49 3.31 -0.01 4.05
N VAL A 50 2.44 -0.58 3.19
CA VAL A 50 0.98 -0.49 3.38
C VAL A 50 0.57 -1.08 4.73
N ARG A 51 1.13 -2.23 5.09
CA ARG A 51 0.88 -2.85 6.39
C ARG A 51 1.31 -1.94 7.55
N LEU A 52 2.49 -1.35 7.46
CA LEU A 52 3.01 -0.44 8.48
C LEU A 52 2.06 0.75 8.69
N GLU A 53 1.58 1.34 7.60
CA GLU A 53 0.62 2.45 7.65
C GLU A 53 -0.73 2.04 8.22
N VAL A 54 -1.21 0.82 7.92
CA VAL A 54 -2.41 0.25 8.55
C VAL A 54 -2.23 0.10 10.05
N GLU A 55 -1.11 -0.49 10.49
CA GLU A 55 -0.81 -0.68 11.91
C GLU A 55 -0.70 0.68 12.64
N ALA A 56 -0.08 1.67 12.01
CA ALA A 56 0.00 3.04 12.52
C ALA A 56 -1.38 3.73 12.61
N MET A 57 -2.23 3.53 11.60
CA MET A 57 -3.60 4.05 11.57
C MET A 57 -4.47 3.45 12.68
N VAL A 58 -4.35 2.14 12.94
CA VAL A 58 -5.08 1.48 14.03
C VAL A 58 -4.58 1.96 15.39
N ARG A 59 -3.26 2.07 15.59
CA ARG A 59 -2.65 2.56 16.84
C ARG A 59 -2.94 4.01 17.16
N SER A 60 -3.14 4.86 16.16
CA SER A 60 -3.42 6.29 16.36
C SER A 60 -4.87 6.58 16.77
N GLN A 61 -5.72 5.55 16.87
CA GLN A 61 -7.10 5.67 17.38
C GLN A 61 -7.25 5.22 18.84
N GLU A 62 -6.15 4.94 19.55
CA GLU A 62 -6.12 4.61 20.98
C GLU A 62 -5.75 5.82 21.87
#